data_AF-A0A0F9XWF6-F1
#
_entry.id   AF-A0A0F9XWF6-F1
#
_cell.length_a   1.000
_cell.length_b   1.000
_cell.length_c   1.000
_cell.angle_alpha   90.00
_cell.angle_beta   90.00
_cell.angle_gamma   90.00
#
_symmetry.space_group_name_H-M   'P 1'
#
loop_
_entity.id
_entity.type
_entity.pdbx_description
1 polymer ?
#
loop_
_entity_poly.entity_id
_entity_poly.type
_entity_poly.pdbx_seq_one_letter_code
_entity_poly.pdbx_strand_id
1 'polypeptide(L)'
;MLWHGRFGLSILGLLTFRLVWGLVGGTYARFSNFFPTPSRITHYLRGSWHELGHNPLGAFSVFAMLGLFTFQALTGLITNDDVAFYGPLTRLVSSDVSSLVSGWHRSTEQLIYVVIGLHILAIVVYRLRGKKLLGAMLHGRKTVEEKPVHEAESGGGLALSIALVIAIGMVWLAWGSWIPAPPPAPAMPAW
;
A
#
# COMPACT_ATOMS: atom_id res chain seq x y z
N MET A 1 20.19 6.70 5.46
CA MET A 1 19.53 5.38 5.63
C MET A 1 18.51 5.31 6.77
N LEU A 2 18.77 5.88 7.96
CA LEU A 2 17.80 5.84 9.09
C LEU A 2 16.38 6.33 8.73
N TRP A 3 16.28 7.48 8.03
CA TRP A 3 14.99 8.03 7.62
C TRP A 3 14.28 7.17 6.58
N HIS A 4 15.01 6.57 5.64
CA HIS A 4 14.47 5.65 4.65
C HIS A 4 13.77 4.46 5.35
N GLY A 5 14.45 3.82 6.30
CA GLY A 5 13.86 2.72 7.09
C GLY A 5 12.62 3.15 7.89
N ARG A 6 12.67 4.33 8.55
CA ARG A 6 11.51 4.86 9.30
C ARG A 6 10.31 5.13 8.42
N PHE A 7 10.51 5.77 7.26
CA PHE A 7 9.42 5.99 6.29
C PHE A 7 8.92 4.67 5.71
N GLY A 8 9.80 3.70 5.45
CA GLY A 8 9.40 2.35 5.03
C GLY A 8 8.46 1.68 6.04
N LEU A 9 8.76 1.75 7.34
CA LEU A 9 7.89 1.23 8.39
C LEU A 9 6.57 2.00 8.51
N SER A 10 6.59 3.33 8.36
CA SER A 10 5.36 4.13 8.32
C SER A 10 4.48 3.74 7.13
N ILE A 11 5.06 3.56 5.94
CA ILE A 11 4.35 3.12 4.74
C ILE A 11 3.78 1.71 4.95
N LEU A 12 4.54 0.78 5.53
CA LEU A 12 4.04 -0.55 5.87
C LEU A 12 2.79 -0.48 6.76
N GLY A 13 2.81 0.34 7.81
CA GLY A 13 1.65 0.55 8.68
C GLY A 13 0.44 1.11 7.93
N LEU A 14 0.64 2.13 7.08
CA LEU A 14 -0.42 2.71 6.26
C LEU A 14 -0.99 1.70 5.24
N LEU A 15 -0.14 0.87 4.64
CA LEU A 15 -0.56 -0.19 3.72
C LEU A 15 -1.36 -1.26 4.45
N THR A 16 -0.89 -1.73 5.61
CA THR A 16 -1.63 -2.69 6.44
C THR A 16 -2.99 -2.13 6.83
N PHE A 17 -3.03 -0.88 7.31
CA PHE A 17 -4.29 -0.20 7.60
C PHE A 17 -5.21 -0.18 6.37
N ARG A 18 -4.69 0.22 5.20
CA ARG A 18 -5.47 0.33 3.97
C ARG A 18 -6.01 -1.02 3.49
N LEU A 19 -5.23 -2.09 3.60
CA LEU A 19 -5.62 -3.45 3.25
C LEU A 19 -6.73 -3.96 4.15
N VAL A 20 -6.59 -3.81 5.48
CA VAL A 20 -7.64 -4.19 6.43
C VAL A 20 -8.90 -3.36 6.21
N TRP A 21 -8.75 -2.03 6.07
CA TRP A 21 -9.86 -1.12 5.80
C TRP A 21 -10.55 -1.41 4.46
N GLY A 22 -9.81 -1.94 3.48
CA GLY A 22 -10.37 -2.40 2.21
C GLY A 22 -11.16 -3.72 2.30
N LEU A 23 -11.11 -4.42 3.44
CA LEU A 23 -11.92 -5.61 3.70
C LEU A 23 -13.12 -5.29 4.58
N VAL A 24 -12.90 -4.58 5.70
CA VAL A 24 -13.91 -4.37 6.74
C VAL A 24 -14.47 -2.94 6.82
N GLY A 25 -13.89 -2.00 6.06
CA GLY A 25 -14.28 -0.59 6.10
C GLY A 25 -15.65 -0.29 5.48
N GLY A 26 -15.91 1.00 5.25
CA GLY A 26 -17.18 1.45 4.66
C GLY A 26 -17.35 1.04 3.19
N THR A 27 -18.57 1.23 2.67
CA THR A 27 -18.97 0.78 1.32
C THR A 27 -17.95 1.16 0.24
N TYR A 28 -17.59 2.43 0.11
CA TYR A 28 -16.67 2.86 -0.95
C TYR A 28 -15.20 2.50 -0.71
N ALA A 29 -14.86 1.98 0.48
CA ALA A 29 -13.51 1.54 0.81
C ALA A 29 -13.27 0.06 0.48
N ARG A 30 -14.33 -0.78 0.50
CA ARG A 30 -14.25 -2.24 0.34
C ARG A 30 -13.84 -2.64 -1.08
N PHE A 31 -12.86 -3.54 -1.21
CA PHE A 31 -12.34 -4.01 -2.49
C PHE A 31 -13.41 -4.71 -3.34
N SER A 32 -14.32 -5.45 -2.71
CA SER A 32 -15.44 -6.11 -3.39
C SER A 32 -16.31 -5.12 -4.17
N ASN A 33 -16.48 -3.90 -3.66
CA ASN A 33 -17.39 -2.92 -4.25
C ASN A 33 -16.84 -2.29 -5.54
N PHE A 34 -15.52 -2.30 -5.75
CA PHE A 34 -14.92 -1.72 -6.95
C PHE A 34 -13.99 -2.68 -7.71
N PHE A 35 -14.04 -3.98 -7.40
CA PHE A 35 -13.24 -4.97 -8.11
C PHE A 35 -13.53 -4.94 -9.63
N PRO A 36 -12.51 -4.91 -10.49
CA PRO A 36 -12.67 -4.81 -11.94
C PRO A 36 -13.11 -6.16 -12.53
N THR A 37 -14.41 -6.42 -12.56
CA THR A 37 -14.97 -7.61 -13.21
C THR A 37 -15.10 -7.40 -14.73
N PRO A 38 -15.09 -8.47 -15.55
CA PRO A 38 -15.21 -8.35 -17.01
C PRO A 38 -16.44 -7.55 -17.45
N SER A 39 -17.59 -7.76 -16.80
CA SER A 39 -18.83 -7.01 -17.07
C SER A 39 -18.65 -5.50 -16.83
N ARG A 40 -18.04 -5.11 -15.71
CA ARG A 40 -17.78 -3.70 -15.39
C ARG A 40 -16.85 -3.05 -16.41
N ILE A 41 -15.82 -3.77 -16.86
CA ILE A 41 -14.90 -3.31 -17.88
C ILE A 41 -15.63 -3.08 -19.21
N THR A 42 -16.47 -4.01 -19.66
CA THR A 42 -17.21 -3.85 -20.91
C THR A 42 -18.23 -2.71 -20.83
N HIS A 43 -18.93 -2.55 -19.71
CA HIS A 43 -19.81 -1.38 -19.48
C HIS A 43 -19.06 -0.06 -19.51
N TYR A 44 -17.86 0.00 -18.93
CA TYR A 44 -17.01 1.19 -18.98
C TYR A 44 -16.55 1.52 -20.40
N LEU A 45 -16.08 0.53 -21.16
CA LEU A 45 -15.63 0.72 -22.54
C LEU A 45 -16.78 1.13 -23.49
N ARG A 46 -18.01 0.71 -23.20
CA ARG A 46 -19.21 1.09 -23.93
C ARG A 46 -19.77 2.46 -23.54
N GLY A 47 -19.16 3.15 -22.58
CA GLY A 47 -19.62 4.47 -22.10
C GLY A 47 -20.88 4.43 -21.23
N SER A 48 -21.37 3.25 -20.84
CA SER A 48 -22.58 3.09 -20.03
C SER A 48 -22.32 3.10 -18.52
N TRP A 49 -21.14 3.55 -18.08
CA TRP A 49 -20.72 3.48 -16.68
C TRP A 49 -21.25 4.66 -15.84
N HIS A 50 -22.14 4.37 -14.91
CA HIS A 50 -22.77 5.36 -14.02
C HIS A 50 -22.58 5.04 -12.52
N GLU A 51 -21.86 3.95 -12.16
CA GLU A 51 -21.69 3.55 -10.77
C GLU A 51 -20.82 4.54 -9.96
N LEU A 52 -21.19 4.73 -8.70
CA LEU A 52 -20.44 5.51 -7.72
C LEU A 52 -19.24 4.71 -7.20
N GLY A 53 -18.11 5.42 -7.01
CA GLY A 53 -16.85 4.82 -6.59
C GLY A 53 -15.79 4.87 -7.69
N HIS A 54 -14.95 3.83 -7.75
CA HIS A 54 -13.89 3.74 -8.75
C HIS A 54 -14.42 3.13 -10.03
N ASN A 55 -14.07 3.76 -11.16
CA ASN A 55 -14.25 3.10 -12.45
C ASN A 55 -13.24 1.94 -12.60
N PRO A 56 -13.45 1.00 -13.53
CA PRO A 56 -12.58 -0.18 -13.67
C PRO A 56 -11.11 0.17 -13.91
N LEU A 57 -10.81 1.22 -14.68
CA LEU A 57 -9.44 1.69 -14.88
C LEU A 57 -8.79 2.24 -13.60
N GLY A 58 -9.56 2.98 -12.80
CA GLY A 58 -9.13 3.47 -11.49
C GLY A 58 -8.92 2.33 -10.49
N ALA A 59 -9.75 1.29 -10.56
CA ALA A 59 -9.58 0.08 -9.75
C ALA A 59 -8.25 -0.62 -10.07
N PHE A 60 -7.91 -0.78 -11.36
CA PHE A 60 -6.59 -1.31 -11.75
C PHE A 60 -5.43 -0.49 -11.18
N SER A 61 -5.53 0.85 -11.23
CA SER A 61 -4.51 1.73 -10.64
C SER A 61 -4.35 1.49 -9.13
N VAL A 62 -5.45 1.34 -8.39
CA VAL A 62 -5.40 1.04 -6.94
C VAL A 62 -4.74 -0.31 -6.67
N PHE A 63 -5.13 -1.39 -7.36
CA PHE A 63 -4.54 -2.71 -7.14
C PHE A 63 -3.07 -2.77 -7.55
N ALA A 64 -2.69 -2.11 -8.65
CA ALA A 64 -1.30 -2.02 -9.08
C ALA A 64 -0.45 -1.29 -8.04
N MET A 65 -0.90 -0.14 -7.54
CA MET A 65 -0.18 0.59 -6.49
C MET A 65 -0.11 -0.22 -5.20
N LEU A 66 -1.23 -0.75 -4.69
CA LEU A 66 -1.21 -1.56 -3.46
C LEU A 66 -0.26 -2.75 -3.58
N GLY A 67 -0.29 -3.50 -4.69
CA GLY A 67 0.61 -4.61 -4.93
C GLY A 67 2.08 -4.19 -4.92
N LEU A 68 2.44 -3.16 -5.69
CA LEU A 68 3.82 -2.70 -5.80
C LEU A 68 4.35 -2.10 -4.50
N PHE A 69 3.57 -1.25 -3.83
CA PHE A 69 3.99 -0.65 -2.56
C PHE A 69 4.08 -1.70 -1.44
N THR A 70 3.19 -2.68 -1.40
CA THR A 70 3.30 -3.80 -0.47
C THR A 70 4.54 -4.64 -0.75
N PHE A 71 4.81 -4.97 -2.01
CA PHE A 71 6.02 -5.69 -2.40
C PHE A 71 7.28 -4.90 -2.01
N GLN A 72 7.34 -3.60 -2.30
CA GLN A 72 8.45 -2.73 -1.92
C GLN A 72 8.67 -2.69 -0.40
N ALA A 73 7.59 -2.56 0.38
CA ALA A 73 7.67 -2.51 1.83
C ALA A 73 8.19 -3.83 2.41
N LEU A 74 7.67 -4.97 1.94
CA LEU A 74 8.08 -6.30 2.41
C LEU A 74 9.53 -6.62 2.04
N THR A 75 9.93 -6.35 0.80
CA THR A 75 11.32 -6.55 0.35
C THR A 75 12.29 -5.65 1.11
N GLY A 76 11.87 -4.45 1.48
CA GLY A 76 12.67 -3.52 2.30
C GLY A 76 12.96 -4.04 3.72
N LEU A 77 12.10 -4.91 4.28
CA LEU A 77 12.33 -5.48 5.61
C LEU A 77 13.52 -6.44 5.68
N ILE A 78 13.87 -7.05 4.53
CA ILE A 78 14.91 -8.07 4.40
C ILE A 78 16.03 -7.65 3.43
N THR A 79 16.03 -6.39 3.00
CA THR A 79 17.08 -5.79 2.17
C THR A 79 18.31 -5.45 2.99
N ASN A 80 19.47 -5.54 2.38
CA ASN A 80 20.75 -5.14 2.93
C ASN A 80 21.55 -4.40 1.84
N ASP A 81 22.29 -3.36 2.20
CA ASP A 81 23.18 -2.64 1.29
C ASP A 81 24.67 -2.97 1.51
N ASP A 82 24.96 -3.97 2.34
CA ASP A 82 26.29 -4.47 2.73
C ASP A 82 27.21 -3.43 3.40
N VAL A 83 26.75 -2.20 3.62
CA VAL A 83 27.60 -1.07 4.03
C VAL A 83 26.99 -0.28 5.19
N ALA A 84 25.72 0.14 5.12
CA ALA A 84 25.13 1.13 6.03
C ALA A 84 23.67 0.89 6.41
N PHE A 85 22.98 -0.08 5.80
CA PHE A 85 21.58 -0.36 6.03
C PHE A 85 21.27 -1.86 5.97
N TYR A 86 20.76 -2.35 7.09
CA TYR A 86 20.17 -3.67 7.20
C TYR A 86 18.70 -3.49 7.54
N GLY A 87 17.83 -4.11 6.74
CA GLY A 87 16.42 -4.24 7.05
C GLY A 87 16.22 -4.95 8.39
N PRO A 88 15.15 -4.64 9.14
CA PRO A 88 14.95 -5.17 10.49
C PRO A 88 14.91 -6.71 10.57
N LEU A 89 14.45 -7.36 9.50
CA LEU A 89 14.26 -8.82 9.43
C LEU A 89 15.35 -9.53 8.65
N THR A 90 16.43 -8.84 8.24
CA THR A 90 17.57 -9.46 7.53
C THR A 90 18.19 -10.62 8.32
N ARG A 91 18.18 -10.56 9.65
CA ARG A 91 18.68 -11.63 10.53
C ARG A 91 17.89 -12.94 10.46
N LEU A 92 16.68 -12.92 9.90
CA LEU A 92 15.82 -14.10 9.79
C LEU A 92 15.99 -14.85 8.46
N VAL A 93 16.80 -14.31 7.54
CA VAL A 93 16.99 -14.86 6.19
C VAL A 93 18.48 -15.05 5.89
N SER A 94 18.81 -15.90 4.91
CA SER A 94 20.19 -16.07 4.45
C SER A 94 20.68 -14.85 3.67
N SER A 95 22.00 -14.69 3.59
CA SER A 95 22.66 -13.64 2.80
C SER A 95 22.23 -13.66 1.33
N ASP A 96 22.08 -14.86 0.74
CA ASP A 96 21.71 -15.03 -0.66
C ASP A 96 20.28 -14.50 -0.93
N VAL A 97 19.35 -14.79 -0.02
CA VAL A 97 17.97 -14.29 -0.10
C VAL A 97 17.95 -12.78 0.09
N SER A 98 18.71 -12.25 1.06
CA SER A 98 18.79 -10.81 1.30
C SER A 98 19.36 -10.07 0.08
N SER A 99 20.40 -10.60 -0.55
CA SER A 99 20.99 -10.04 -1.77
C SER A 99 20.02 -10.06 -2.95
N LEU A 100 19.36 -11.20 -3.21
CA LEU A 100 18.36 -11.34 -4.26
C LEU A 100 17.22 -10.32 -4.07
N VAL A 101 16.68 -10.23 -2.86
CA VAL A 101 15.57 -9.34 -2.54
C VAL A 101 15.98 -7.87 -2.63
N SER A 102 17.22 -7.54 -2.28
CA SER A 102 17.77 -6.18 -2.44
C SER A 102 17.80 -5.74 -3.91
N GLY A 103 18.07 -6.67 -4.83
CA GLY A 103 17.97 -6.44 -6.27
C GLY A 103 16.52 -6.15 -6.73
N TRP A 104 15.57 -6.93 -6.23
CA TRP A 104 14.14 -6.72 -6.49
C TRP A 104 13.64 -5.39 -5.93
N HIS A 105 13.99 -5.07 -4.68
CA HIS A 105 13.62 -3.81 -4.04
C HIS A 105 14.06 -2.58 -4.85
N ARG A 106 15.29 -2.63 -5.38
CA ARG A 106 15.84 -1.56 -6.22
C ARG A 106 15.15 -1.45 -7.57
N SER A 107 14.83 -2.59 -8.19
CA SER A 107 14.16 -2.61 -9.50
C SER A 107 12.69 -2.19 -9.40
N THR A 108 12.00 -2.57 -8.33
CA THR A 108 10.59 -2.22 -8.11
C THR A 108 10.41 -0.72 -7.86
N GLU A 109 11.38 -0.03 -7.26
CA GLU A 109 11.35 1.43 -7.09
C GLU A 109 11.13 2.17 -8.42
N GLN A 110 11.83 1.76 -9.48
CA GLN A 110 11.69 2.36 -10.81
C GLN A 110 10.28 2.17 -11.37
N LEU A 111 9.71 0.98 -11.19
CA LEU A 111 8.36 0.67 -11.61
C LEU A 111 7.31 1.49 -10.85
N ILE A 112 7.53 1.73 -9.55
CA ILE A 112 6.67 2.60 -8.73
C ILE A 112 6.63 4.01 -9.31
N TYR A 113 7.77 4.59 -9.71
CA TYR A 113 7.80 5.92 -10.33
C TYR A 113 6.95 6.00 -11.60
N VAL A 114 7.02 4.97 -12.46
CA VAL A 114 6.19 4.90 -13.67
C VAL A 114 4.71 4.86 -13.32
N VAL A 115 4.30 4.00 -12.38
CA VAL A 115 2.88 3.85 -12.00
C VAL A 115 2.34 5.12 -11.33
N ILE A 116 3.13 5.77 -10.46
CA ILE A 116 2.76 7.07 -9.87
C ILE A 116 2.61 8.13 -10.98
N GLY A 117 3.55 8.19 -11.92
CA GLY A 117 3.48 9.13 -13.05
C GLY A 117 2.21 8.95 -13.88
N LEU A 118 1.88 7.71 -14.23
CA LEU A 118 0.64 7.37 -14.93
C LEU A 118 -0.62 7.76 -14.12
N HIS A 119 -0.60 7.52 -12.81
CA HIS A 119 -1.70 7.88 -11.92
C HIS A 119 -1.93 9.40 -11.88
N ILE A 120 -0.86 10.19 -11.71
CA ILE A 120 -0.93 11.65 -11.70
C ILE A 120 -1.41 12.17 -13.06
N LEU A 121 -0.88 11.63 -14.16
CA LEU A 121 -1.32 11.97 -15.51
C LEU A 121 -2.82 11.73 -15.68
N ALA A 122 -3.33 10.59 -15.20
CA ALA A 122 -4.76 10.30 -15.23
C ALA A 122 -5.57 11.35 -14.46
N ILE A 123 -5.14 11.73 -13.25
CA ILE A 123 -5.81 12.78 -12.45
C ILE A 123 -5.85 14.11 -13.22
N VAL A 124 -4.75 14.50 -13.84
CA VAL A 124 -4.66 15.74 -14.64
C VAL A 124 -5.62 15.67 -15.83
N VAL A 125 -5.61 14.58 -16.60
CA VAL A 125 -6.52 14.38 -17.73
C VAL A 125 -7.98 14.45 -17.30
N TYR A 126 -8.35 13.80 -16.18
CA TYR A 126 -9.71 13.87 -15.65
C TYR A 126 -10.09 15.29 -15.21
N ARG A 127 -9.16 16.03 -14.61
CA ARG A 127 -9.36 17.43 -14.24
C ARG A 127 -9.59 18.31 -15.47
N LEU A 128 -8.82 18.13 -16.54
CA LEU A 128 -9.00 18.86 -17.81
C LEU A 128 -10.35 18.53 -18.47
N ARG A 129 -10.85 17.31 -18.29
CA ARG A 129 -12.21 16.90 -18.71
C ARG A 129 -13.32 17.35 -17.73
N GLY A 130 -13.03 18.28 -16.83
CA GLY A 130 -14.00 18.86 -15.88
C GLY A 130 -14.33 17.99 -14.66
N LYS A 131 -13.73 16.80 -14.50
CA LYS A 131 -14.00 15.92 -13.35
C LYS A 131 -13.06 16.25 -12.17
N LYS A 132 -13.60 16.85 -11.11
CA LYS A 132 -12.85 17.26 -9.91
C LYS A 132 -12.59 16.07 -8.96
N LEU A 133 -11.66 15.19 -9.31
CA LEU A 133 -11.33 14.00 -8.51
C LEU A 133 -10.57 14.31 -7.21
N LEU A 134 -9.66 15.27 -7.24
CA LEU A 134 -8.79 15.60 -6.11
C LEU A 134 -9.56 16.04 -4.86
N GLY A 135 -10.65 16.80 -5.04
CA GLY A 135 -11.47 17.26 -3.93
C GLY A 135 -12.09 16.11 -3.13
N ALA A 136 -12.55 15.08 -3.83
CA ALA A 136 -13.10 13.88 -3.22
C ALA A 136 -12.04 13.03 -2.50
N MET A 137 -10.77 13.09 -2.94
CA MET A 137 -9.66 12.41 -2.27
C MET A 137 -9.27 13.07 -0.94
N LEU A 138 -9.39 14.40 -0.84
CA LEU A 138 -9.01 15.15 0.36
C LEU A 138 -10.10 15.13 1.44
N HIS A 139 -11.35 15.37 1.06
CA HIS A 139 -12.45 15.49 2.02
C HIS A 139 -13.28 14.21 2.16
N GLY A 140 -13.03 13.21 1.30
CA GLY A 140 -13.77 11.94 1.28
C GLY A 140 -15.22 12.05 0.79
N ARG A 141 -15.63 13.22 0.28
CA ARG A 141 -17.02 13.49 -0.15
C ARG A 141 -17.07 13.77 -1.65
N LYS A 142 -18.07 13.18 -2.31
CA LYS A 142 -18.38 13.40 -3.74
C LYS A 142 -19.83 13.84 -3.86
N THR A 143 -20.08 14.98 -4.51
CA THR A 143 -21.44 15.40 -4.86
C THR A 143 -21.96 14.52 -5.99
N VAL A 144 -23.17 14.00 -5.82
CA VAL A 144 -23.84 13.15 -6.82
C VAL A 144 -25.12 13.87 -7.23
N GLU A 145 -25.40 13.90 -8.52
CA GLU A 145 -26.63 14.51 -9.07
C GLU A 145 -27.86 13.65 -8.79
N GLU A 146 -27.68 12.32 -8.74
CA GLU A 146 -28.74 11.36 -8.40
C GLU A 146 -28.53 10.73 -7.02
N LYS A 147 -29.63 10.55 -6.27
CA LYS A 147 -29.59 9.84 -4.99
C LYS A 147 -29.16 8.38 -5.22
N PRO A 148 -28.15 7.87 -4.49
CA PRO A 148 -27.77 6.48 -4.59
C PRO A 148 -28.92 5.55 -4.19
N VAL A 149 -29.08 4.46 -4.94
CA VAL A 149 -30.11 3.42 -4.72
C VAL A 149 -29.93 2.70 -3.37
N HIS A 150 -28.70 2.65 -2.86
CA HIS A 150 -28.37 2.10 -1.54
C HIS A 150 -27.60 3.13 -0.71
N GLU A 151 -28.01 3.26 0.55
CA GLU A 151 -27.31 4.11 1.51
C GLU A 151 -25.93 3.51 1.81
N ALA A 152 -24.90 4.35 1.73
CA ALA A 152 -23.53 3.88 1.92
C ALA A 152 -23.23 3.69 3.40
N GLU A 153 -22.91 2.46 3.80
CA GLU A 153 -22.43 2.18 5.15
C GLU A 153 -21.09 2.88 5.40
N SER A 154 -21.02 3.67 6.48
CA SER A 154 -19.74 4.15 7.01
C SER A 154 -19.01 3.01 7.71
N GLY A 155 -17.68 2.97 7.62
CA GLY A 155 -16.88 1.98 8.35
C GLY A 155 -17.02 2.27 9.85
N GLY A 156 -17.72 1.40 10.58
CA GLY A 156 -18.00 1.60 12.01
C GLY A 156 -16.73 1.65 12.88
N GLY A 157 -16.86 2.17 14.10
CA GLY A 157 -15.73 2.34 15.02
C GLY A 157 -14.97 1.05 15.32
N LEU A 158 -15.66 -0.10 15.36
CA LEU A 158 -15.02 -1.41 15.54
C LEU A 158 -14.07 -1.76 14.38
N ALA A 159 -14.49 -1.53 13.13
CA ALA A 159 -13.65 -1.78 11.96
C ALA A 159 -12.40 -0.89 11.97
N LEU A 160 -12.54 0.35 12.47
CA LEU A 160 -11.42 1.28 12.61
C LEU A 160 -10.43 0.79 13.66
N SER A 161 -10.93 0.39 14.83
CA SER A 161 -10.10 -0.18 15.90
C SER A 161 -9.34 -1.42 15.44
N ILE A 162 -10.00 -2.34 14.73
CA ILE A 162 -9.37 -3.55 14.17
C ILE A 162 -8.24 -3.14 13.20
N ALA A 163 -8.52 -2.23 12.26
CA ALA A 163 -7.52 -1.79 11.28
C ALA A 163 -6.30 -1.13 11.95
N LEU A 164 -6.52 -0.29 12.97
CA LEU A 164 -5.44 0.36 13.70
C LEU A 164 -4.61 -0.64 14.52
N VAL A 165 -5.25 -1.56 15.25
CA VAL A 165 -4.55 -2.58 16.04
C VAL A 165 -3.68 -3.45 15.16
N ILE A 166 -4.21 -3.92 14.02
CA ILE A 166 -3.44 -4.76 13.08
C ILE A 166 -2.29 -3.95 12.46
N ALA A 167 -2.52 -2.70 12.07
CA ALA A 167 -1.47 -1.84 11.50
C ALA A 167 -0.33 -1.58 12.51
N ILE A 168 -0.67 -1.23 13.75
CA ILE A 168 0.32 -1.00 14.82
C ILE A 168 1.08 -2.30 15.14
N GLY A 169 0.35 -3.42 15.26
CA GLY A 169 0.96 -4.74 15.49
C GLY A 169 1.93 -5.12 14.38
N MET A 170 1.58 -4.86 13.12
CA MET A 170 2.45 -5.14 11.97
C MET A 170 3.73 -4.28 11.99
N VAL A 171 3.61 -2.99 12.32
CA VAL A 171 4.79 -2.11 12.45
C VAL A 171 5.69 -2.56 13.60
N TRP A 172 5.11 -2.95 14.73
CA TRP A 172 5.87 -3.48 15.87
C TRP A 172 6.60 -4.77 15.53
N LEU A 173 5.94 -5.71 14.84
CA LEU A 173 6.57 -6.94 14.34
C LEU A 173 7.73 -6.63 13.39
N ALA A 174 7.50 -5.73 12.44
CA ALA A 174 8.48 -5.31 11.45
C ALA A 174 9.63 -4.48 12.03
N TRP A 175 9.48 -3.88 13.22
CA TRP A 175 10.56 -3.20 13.91
C TRP A 175 11.64 -4.17 14.41
N GLY A 176 11.28 -5.43 14.67
CA GLY A 176 12.25 -6.48 15.02
C GLY A 176 12.88 -6.34 16.41
N SER A 177 12.32 -5.55 17.32
CA SER A 177 12.82 -5.39 18.70
C SER A 177 12.78 -6.69 19.51
N TRP A 178 12.01 -7.68 19.05
CA TRP A 178 11.86 -8.99 19.66
C TRP A 178 12.91 -10.01 19.18
N ILE A 179 13.69 -9.69 18.13
CA ILE A 179 14.73 -10.58 17.60
C ILE A 179 15.98 -10.45 18.47
N PRO A 180 16.43 -11.52 19.17
CA PRO A 180 17.59 -11.47 20.04
C PRO A 180 18.86 -10.97 19.33
N ALA A 181 19.70 -10.24 20.06
CA ALA A 181 21.03 -9.89 19.58
C ALA A 181 21.90 -11.17 19.52
N PRO A 182 22.81 -11.29 18.53
CA PRO A 182 23.77 -12.38 18.53
C PRO A 182 24.63 -12.33 19.79
N PRO A 183 25.08 -13.50 20.30
CA PRO A 183 26.02 -13.53 21.42
C PRO A 183 27.26 -12.71 21.06
N PRO A 184 27.88 -12.02 22.04
CA PRO A 184 29.08 -11.25 21.78
C PRO A 184 30.15 -12.17 21.18
N ALA A 185 30.92 -11.64 20.24
CA ALA A 185 32.04 -12.37 19.67
C ALA A 185 32.93 -12.89 20.82
N PRO A 186 33.46 -14.13 20.75
CA PRO A 186 34.38 -14.62 21.75
C PRO A 186 35.51 -13.61 21.91
N ALA A 187 35.83 -13.27 23.17
CA ALA A 187 36.90 -12.32 23.46
C ALA A 187 38.15 -12.74 22.69
N MET A 188 38.69 -11.82 21.88
CA MET A 188 39.94 -12.11 21.18
C MET A 188 40.98 -12.47 22.24
N PRO A 189 41.67 -13.61 22.08
CA PRO A 189 42.69 -13.99 23.04
C PRO A 189 43.71 -12.87 23.18
N ALA A 190 44.09 -12.55 24.42
CA ALA A 190 45.03 -11.47 24.74
C ALA A 190 46.50 -11.85 24.48
N TRP A 191 46.76 -12.77 23.55
CA TRP A 191 48.08 -13.33 23.27
C TRP A 191 48.52 -13.07 21.84
#